data_AF-A0A8J4PKS8-F1
#
_entry.id   AF-A0A8J4PKS8-F1
#
_cell.length_a   1.000
_cell.length_b   1.000
_cell.length_c   1.000
_cell.angle_alpha   90.00
_cell.angle_beta   90.00
_cell.angle_gamma   90.00
#
_symmetry.space_group_name_H-M   'P 1'
#
loop_
_entity.id
_entity.type
_entity.pdbx_description
1 polymer ?
#
loop_
_entity_poly.entity_id
_entity_poly.type
_entity_poly.pdbx_seq_one_letter_code
_entity_poly.pdbx_strand_id
1 'polypeptide(L)'
;MNNSLLFAFLLLLSSLFVVSNADWGNNNNVDIDISVSVCSVKSCGFLGCKQVELNCDDQDVCTNDVCGPKGCIHTPIVCDDKDCCTNDYCDKTKGCQSSPTSCDDNDCCTNDSCDKVKGCQHVAIVCNDNDACTNDYCDKVKGCQHVPMSCDDNDACTNDYCDKVKGCQHVPVKCDDNDYCTNDYCDKAKGCQNTPMSCDDNDACTNDSCDKAKGCQNTLVSCDDNDACTNDYCDKGKGCQTTPVSCDDKDCCTNDYCDKVKGCQHIPIKCDDNDCCTNDYCDKVKGCQSSPISCDDNDACTNDYCDKAKGCQHTLIKCDDNDACTNDYCDKGCQTTPISCDDNDACTNDSCDKVKGCQHTLVSCDDNDVCTNDSCDKIKGCQHILLSCDDNNACTNDYCDKVKGCQHTLISCDDNDACTLDYCDKLKGCQHAPINCDDGDATTIDFCDKIKGCQHTLISCDDKDACTNDLLDKVKGCTHSPVSCDDNDNCTKDSCDKAKGCQHVPIVCDDHDLCTKDSCDKVKGCQYEKLICDDFNPCTKDICTPKGCQYEAINCDDKDDCTKDYCDKMTGKCKHDCLYDEKDGGKCGDSIHIDTHVCFDNNDDDIDFDDN
;
A
#
# COMPACT_ATOMS: atom_id res chain seq x y z
N MET A 1 76.65 -34.36 -63.61
CA MET A 1 76.62 -35.83 -63.37
C MET A 1 77.22 -36.51 -64.60
N ASN A 2 77.99 -37.58 -64.40
CA ASN A 2 78.75 -38.25 -65.48
C ASN A 2 77.90 -39.25 -66.27
N ASN A 3 78.13 -39.33 -67.59
CA ASN A 3 78.19 -40.55 -68.43
C ASN A 3 78.27 -40.12 -69.91
N SER A 4 78.94 -40.83 -70.84
CA SER A 4 79.90 -41.94 -70.72
C SER A 4 80.63 -42.14 -72.07
N LEU A 5 81.49 -43.17 -72.16
CA LEU A 5 82.03 -43.81 -73.38
C LEU A 5 83.23 -43.16 -74.12
N LEU A 6 84.42 -43.71 -73.83
CA LEU A 6 85.54 -43.83 -74.77
C LEU A 6 85.28 -44.92 -75.82
N PHE A 7 85.76 -44.72 -77.04
CA PHE A 7 86.32 -45.71 -78.00
C PHE A 7 87.14 -44.87 -79.02
N ALA A 8 88.22 -45.28 -79.70
CA ALA A 8 89.26 -46.31 -79.64
C ALA A 8 90.05 -46.19 -81.00
N PHE A 9 91.16 -46.91 -81.17
CA PHE A 9 92.07 -47.00 -82.35
C PHE A 9 93.02 -45.82 -82.58
N LEU A 10 94.35 -45.91 -82.76
CA LEU A 10 95.40 -46.91 -83.16
C LEU A 10 96.05 -46.66 -84.54
N LEU A 11 97.33 -46.25 -84.48
CA LEU A 11 98.52 -46.71 -85.24
C LEU A 11 98.59 -46.65 -86.79
N LEU A 12 99.69 -46.03 -87.28
CA LEU A 12 100.79 -46.56 -88.16
C LEU A 12 101.56 -45.32 -88.73
N LEU A 13 102.86 -45.09 -88.49
CA LEU A 13 104.08 -45.71 -89.09
C LEU A 13 104.13 -45.64 -90.63
N SER A 14 105.24 -45.35 -91.34
CA SER A 14 106.49 -44.59 -91.11
C SER A 14 107.44 -44.78 -92.32
N SER A 15 108.23 -43.76 -92.71
CA SER A 15 109.59 -43.83 -93.33
C SER A 15 109.87 -44.68 -94.61
N LEU A 16 110.59 -44.12 -95.60
CA LEU A 16 112.05 -44.40 -95.84
C LEU A 16 112.65 -43.70 -97.11
N PHE A 17 113.96 -43.42 -97.03
CA PHE A 17 114.90 -42.94 -98.08
C PHE A 17 115.75 -44.12 -98.66
N VAL A 18 116.47 -43.96 -99.81
CA VAL A 18 117.79 -44.59 -100.24
C VAL A 18 117.97 -44.62 -101.80
N VAL A 19 119.16 -44.67 -102.46
CA VAL A 19 120.41 -43.83 -102.37
C VAL A 19 121.42 -44.10 -103.54
N SER A 20 121.87 -43.04 -104.24
CA SER A 20 123.19 -42.80 -104.92
C SER A 20 123.83 -43.66 -106.07
N ASN A 21 124.61 -42.97 -106.94
CA ASN A 21 126.01 -43.24 -107.46
C ASN A 21 126.38 -43.88 -108.86
N ALA A 22 127.02 -43.04 -109.72
CA ALA A 22 128.45 -43.05 -110.19
C ALA A 22 129.06 -43.92 -111.37
N ASP A 23 129.67 -43.20 -112.34
CA ASP A 23 131.06 -43.29 -112.91
C ASP A 23 131.57 -44.12 -114.16
N TRP A 24 132.69 -43.63 -114.76
CA TRP A 24 133.62 -44.15 -115.84
C TRP A 24 133.23 -43.99 -117.34
N GLY A 25 134.14 -43.88 -118.36
CA GLY A 25 135.60 -43.60 -118.40
C GLY A 25 136.40 -44.14 -119.64
N ASN A 26 137.20 -43.27 -120.32
CA ASN A 26 138.49 -43.51 -121.06
C ASN A 26 138.62 -43.66 -122.61
N ASN A 27 139.81 -43.29 -123.12
CA ASN A 27 140.26 -43.03 -124.52
C ASN A 27 140.71 -44.25 -125.39
N ASN A 28 140.93 -44.04 -126.71
CA ASN A 28 142.21 -44.39 -127.40
C ASN A 28 142.36 -43.81 -128.83
N ASN A 29 143.61 -43.65 -129.29
CA ASN A 29 144.02 -43.06 -130.58
C ASN A 29 145.00 -44.00 -131.34
N VAL A 30 144.99 -44.06 -132.69
CA VAL A 30 145.90 -44.89 -133.51
C VAL A 30 146.20 -44.25 -134.88
N ASP A 31 147.48 -44.00 -135.17
CA ASP A 31 148.01 -43.61 -136.50
C ASP A 31 148.18 -44.83 -137.44
N ILE A 32 147.83 -44.72 -138.73
CA ILE A 32 148.25 -45.66 -139.79
C ILE A 32 148.55 -44.95 -141.13
N ASP A 33 149.86 -44.80 -141.39
CA ASP A 33 150.63 -45.01 -142.64
C ASP A 33 150.07 -44.63 -144.03
N ILE A 34 150.82 -43.78 -144.75
CA ILE A 34 150.49 -43.24 -146.09
C ILE A 34 151.13 -44.09 -147.21
N SER A 35 150.31 -44.87 -147.93
CA SER A 35 150.76 -45.54 -149.16
C SER A 35 150.60 -44.65 -150.40
N VAL A 36 151.68 -43.98 -150.82
CA VAL A 36 151.71 -43.05 -151.95
C VAL A 36 151.24 -43.71 -153.26
N SER A 37 150.15 -43.20 -153.84
CA SER A 37 149.54 -43.72 -155.07
C SER A 37 149.95 -42.93 -156.31
N VAL A 38 151.07 -43.30 -156.94
CA VAL A 38 151.54 -42.69 -158.20
C VAL A 38 150.73 -43.22 -159.40
N CYS A 39 150.24 -42.32 -160.25
CA CYS A 39 149.35 -42.65 -161.38
C CYS A 39 149.89 -42.15 -162.74
N SER A 40 149.60 -42.87 -163.83
CA SER A 40 150.23 -42.66 -165.15
C SER A 40 149.19 -42.44 -166.28
N VAL A 41 149.29 -41.35 -167.05
CA VAL A 41 148.33 -40.99 -168.14
C VAL A 41 148.99 -40.80 -169.51
N LYS A 42 148.29 -41.23 -170.58
CA LYS A 42 148.76 -41.13 -171.99
C LYS A 42 148.22 -39.86 -172.66
N SER A 43 149.10 -39.16 -173.37
CA SER A 43 148.75 -38.06 -174.28
C SER A 43 149.26 -38.34 -175.70
N CYS A 44 148.43 -38.03 -176.71
CA CYS A 44 148.69 -38.36 -178.12
C CYS A 44 148.80 -37.10 -178.98
N GLY A 45 149.97 -36.89 -179.58
CA GLY A 45 150.25 -35.79 -180.51
C GLY A 45 150.34 -36.25 -181.97
N PHE A 46 150.43 -35.28 -182.89
CA PHE A 46 150.24 -35.44 -184.34
C PHE A 46 151.26 -36.35 -185.08
N LEU A 47 152.25 -36.92 -184.38
CA LEU A 47 153.25 -37.88 -184.90
C LEU A 47 153.45 -39.12 -184.00
N GLY A 48 152.63 -39.30 -182.96
CA GLY A 48 152.71 -40.44 -182.02
C GLY A 48 152.56 -40.06 -180.54
N CYS A 49 152.35 -41.05 -179.66
CA CYS A 49 152.00 -40.85 -178.24
C CYS A 49 153.11 -41.29 -177.26
N LYS A 50 153.21 -40.63 -176.10
CA LYS A 50 154.02 -41.02 -174.92
C LYS A 50 153.24 -40.82 -173.61
N GLN A 51 153.77 -41.32 -172.49
CA GLN A 51 153.07 -41.50 -171.19
C GLN A 51 153.89 -40.88 -170.03
N VAL A 52 153.23 -40.31 -169.00
CA VAL A 52 153.84 -39.53 -167.87
C VAL A 52 153.06 -39.75 -166.55
N GLU A 53 153.70 -39.56 -165.38
CA GLU A 53 153.19 -39.86 -164.01
C GLU A 53 152.89 -38.64 -163.10
N LEU A 54 152.06 -38.81 -162.04
CA LEU A 54 151.60 -37.78 -161.08
C LEU A 54 151.35 -38.34 -159.63
N ASN A 55 151.38 -37.47 -158.60
CA ASN A 55 151.08 -37.75 -157.17
C ASN A 55 150.02 -36.75 -156.60
N CYS A 56 149.31 -37.08 -155.51
CA CYS A 56 148.02 -36.47 -155.12
C CYS A 56 147.74 -36.21 -153.62
N ASP A 57 148.74 -36.12 -152.74
CA ASP A 57 148.61 -35.85 -151.29
C ASP A 57 148.72 -34.33 -150.98
N ASP A 58 147.77 -33.75 -150.21
CA ASP A 58 147.72 -32.31 -149.84
C ASP A 58 148.14 -31.94 -148.41
N GLN A 59 148.37 -32.94 -147.54
CA GLN A 59 148.79 -32.78 -146.13
C GLN A 59 147.78 -32.17 -145.13
N ASP A 60 146.48 -32.00 -145.43
CA ASP A 60 145.47 -31.62 -144.41
C ASP A 60 144.85 -32.88 -143.76
N VAL A 61 145.04 -33.04 -142.44
CA VAL A 61 144.56 -34.21 -141.67
C VAL A 61 143.04 -34.22 -141.42
N CYS A 62 142.35 -33.10 -141.67
CA CYS A 62 140.88 -33.08 -141.73
C CYS A 62 140.37 -33.38 -143.16
N THR A 63 141.20 -33.84 -144.11
CA THR A 63 140.79 -34.34 -145.44
C THR A 63 141.29 -35.76 -145.75
N ASN A 64 140.67 -36.42 -146.73
CA ASN A 64 141.06 -37.72 -147.25
C ASN A 64 141.22 -37.66 -148.79
N ASP A 65 142.33 -38.23 -149.28
CA ASP A 65 142.96 -37.86 -150.54
C ASP A 65 143.14 -39.05 -151.49
N VAL A 66 142.55 -38.98 -152.69
CA VAL A 66 142.52 -40.10 -153.65
C VAL A 66 142.63 -39.67 -155.12
N CYS A 67 143.21 -40.54 -155.94
CA CYS A 67 143.33 -40.34 -157.40
C CYS A 67 142.02 -40.70 -158.12
N GLY A 68 141.40 -39.71 -158.78
CA GLY A 68 140.25 -39.89 -159.67
C GLY A 68 140.61 -39.88 -161.17
N PRO A 69 139.67 -40.19 -162.07
CA PRO A 69 139.91 -40.33 -163.52
C PRO A 69 140.28 -39.02 -164.26
N LYS A 70 140.41 -37.89 -163.55
CA LYS A 70 140.84 -36.58 -164.07
C LYS A 70 141.93 -35.90 -163.22
N GLY A 71 142.43 -36.55 -162.17
CA GLY A 71 143.34 -35.95 -161.19
C GLY A 71 142.93 -36.24 -159.74
N CYS A 72 143.56 -35.54 -158.80
CA CYS A 72 143.41 -35.71 -157.35
C CYS A 72 142.04 -35.20 -156.83
N ILE A 73 141.55 -35.81 -155.74
CA ILE A 73 140.31 -35.44 -155.05
C ILE A 73 140.56 -35.50 -153.53
N HIS A 74 140.19 -34.44 -152.83
CA HIS A 74 140.38 -34.24 -151.38
C HIS A 74 139.00 -34.05 -150.72
N THR A 75 138.72 -34.72 -149.60
CA THR A 75 137.36 -34.78 -149.01
C THR A 75 137.34 -34.58 -147.49
N PRO A 76 136.62 -33.59 -146.92
CA PRO A 76 136.67 -33.30 -145.49
C PRO A 76 136.08 -34.35 -144.55
N ILE A 77 136.68 -34.50 -143.36
CA ILE A 77 136.24 -35.32 -142.24
C ILE A 77 135.23 -34.55 -141.37
N VAL A 78 134.17 -35.23 -140.92
CA VAL A 78 133.14 -34.69 -140.00
C VAL A 78 133.30 -35.34 -138.62
N CYS A 79 133.22 -34.51 -137.58
CA CYS A 79 133.39 -34.91 -136.17
C CYS A 79 132.04 -34.83 -135.44
N ASP A 80 131.62 -35.94 -134.83
CA ASP A 80 130.35 -36.10 -134.08
C ASP A 80 130.53 -37.28 -133.09
N ASP A 81 130.52 -36.99 -131.79
CA ASP A 81 130.62 -37.96 -130.70
C ASP A 81 129.24 -38.45 -130.19
N LYS A 82 128.17 -37.81 -130.66
CA LYS A 82 126.75 -38.10 -130.41
C LYS A 82 126.26 -37.82 -128.99
N ASP A 83 126.98 -37.06 -128.17
CA ASP A 83 126.46 -36.53 -126.90
C ASP A 83 125.84 -35.14 -127.14
N CYS A 84 124.51 -35.03 -126.98
CA CYS A 84 123.82 -33.74 -127.18
C CYS A 84 124.13 -32.70 -126.10
N CYS A 85 124.86 -33.07 -125.04
CA CYS A 85 125.40 -32.16 -124.04
C CYS A 85 126.79 -31.64 -124.40
N THR A 86 127.35 -31.96 -125.57
CA THR A 86 128.59 -31.38 -126.09
C THR A 86 128.39 -30.73 -127.47
N ASN A 87 129.41 -29.98 -127.90
CA ASN A 87 129.51 -29.35 -129.21
C ASN A 87 130.87 -29.67 -129.85
N ASP A 88 130.83 -30.21 -131.08
CA ASP A 88 131.92 -31.01 -131.66
C ASP A 88 132.51 -30.36 -132.92
N TYR A 89 133.83 -30.48 -133.12
CA TYR A 89 134.52 -29.82 -134.23
C TYR A 89 135.84 -30.51 -134.63
N CYS A 90 136.27 -30.38 -135.90
CA CYS A 90 137.61 -30.81 -136.35
C CYS A 90 138.62 -29.69 -136.09
N ASP A 91 139.57 -29.92 -135.18
CA ASP A 91 140.77 -29.10 -135.04
C ASP A 91 141.80 -29.54 -136.10
N LYS A 92 142.22 -28.62 -136.97
CA LYS A 92 143.15 -28.89 -138.09
C LYS A 92 144.54 -29.42 -137.69
N THR A 93 144.85 -29.47 -136.40
CA THR A 93 146.12 -30.02 -135.87
C THR A 93 145.94 -31.22 -134.94
N LYS A 94 144.72 -31.49 -134.45
CA LYS A 94 144.44 -32.55 -133.46
C LYS A 94 143.34 -33.53 -133.89
N GLY A 95 142.65 -33.28 -135.00
CA GLY A 95 141.44 -34.00 -135.37
C GLY A 95 140.24 -33.59 -134.51
N CYS A 96 139.28 -34.51 -134.34
CA CYS A 96 138.01 -34.25 -133.68
C CYS A 96 138.12 -33.94 -132.18
N GLN A 97 137.38 -32.93 -131.70
CA GLN A 97 137.28 -32.49 -130.30
C GLN A 97 135.82 -32.12 -129.95
N SER A 98 135.45 -32.17 -128.66
CA SER A 98 134.12 -31.80 -128.16
C SER A 98 134.18 -31.00 -126.84
N SER A 99 133.13 -30.23 -126.52
CA SER A 99 133.08 -29.35 -125.32
C SER A 99 131.66 -29.18 -124.74
N PRO A 100 131.46 -29.05 -123.40
CA PRO A 100 130.13 -29.13 -122.79
C PRO A 100 129.22 -27.90 -122.97
N THR A 101 127.91 -28.16 -123.11
CA THR A 101 126.82 -27.17 -123.24
C THR A 101 126.15 -26.87 -121.88
N SER A 102 125.83 -25.59 -121.62
CA SER A 102 125.09 -25.16 -120.42
C SER A 102 123.57 -25.11 -120.69
N CYS A 103 122.77 -25.51 -119.71
CA CYS A 103 121.33 -25.72 -119.84
C CYS A 103 120.48 -24.89 -118.85
N ASP A 104 120.94 -23.71 -118.44
CA ASP A 104 120.25 -22.80 -117.50
C ASP A 104 119.30 -21.84 -118.25
N ASP A 105 117.98 -21.90 -117.97
CA ASP A 105 116.96 -21.01 -118.54
C ASP A 105 116.69 -19.73 -117.73
N ASN A 106 117.35 -19.58 -116.57
CA ASN A 106 117.20 -18.46 -115.62
C ASN A 106 115.80 -18.32 -114.98
N ASP A 107 114.94 -19.35 -114.99
CA ASP A 107 113.68 -19.37 -114.25
C ASP A 107 113.87 -20.07 -112.88
N CYS A 108 113.69 -19.33 -111.78
CA CYS A 108 113.81 -19.89 -110.43
C CYS A 108 112.69 -20.89 -110.08
N CYS A 109 111.73 -21.10 -110.98
CA CYS A 109 110.67 -22.11 -110.89
C CYS A 109 110.96 -23.39 -111.67
N THR A 110 112.13 -23.55 -112.28
CA THR A 110 112.59 -24.78 -112.94
C THR A 110 113.85 -25.34 -112.28
N ASN A 111 114.06 -26.64 -112.42
CA ASN A 111 115.30 -27.32 -112.08
C ASN A 111 115.91 -27.88 -113.37
N ASP A 112 117.14 -27.45 -113.64
CA ASP A 112 117.73 -27.49 -114.97
C ASP A 112 118.84 -28.54 -115.06
N SER A 113 118.80 -29.35 -116.12
CA SER A 113 119.73 -30.47 -116.30
C SER A 113 119.94 -30.78 -117.78
N CYS A 114 121.13 -31.31 -118.12
CA CYS A 114 121.40 -31.80 -119.48
C CYS A 114 121.30 -33.33 -119.53
N ASP A 115 120.40 -33.85 -120.36
CA ASP A 115 120.30 -35.26 -120.69
C ASP A 115 121.09 -35.52 -121.99
N LYS A 116 122.06 -36.45 -121.94
CA LYS A 116 122.99 -36.74 -123.05
C LYS A 116 122.32 -37.13 -124.38
N VAL A 117 121.05 -37.55 -124.34
CA VAL A 117 120.28 -38.00 -125.52
C VAL A 117 119.19 -36.99 -125.91
N LYS A 118 118.64 -36.24 -124.94
CA LYS A 118 117.54 -35.28 -125.18
C LYS A 118 117.95 -33.81 -125.16
N GLY A 119 119.18 -33.49 -124.76
CA GLY A 119 119.64 -32.14 -124.49
C GLY A 119 119.08 -31.58 -123.18
N CYS A 120 118.98 -30.26 -123.10
CA CYS A 120 118.52 -29.54 -121.91
C CYS A 120 117.08 -29.91 -121.50
N GLN A 121 116.84 -30.04 -120.19
CA GLN A 121 115.55 -30.32 -119.56
C GLN A 121 115.34 -29.36 -118.39
N HIS A 122 114.18 -28.72 -118.37
CA HIS A 122 113.78 -27.72 -117.36
C HIS A 122 112.51 -28.22 -116.66
N VAL A 123 112.61 -28.64 -115.39
CA VAL A 123 111.50 -29.30 -114.67
C VAL A 123 110.89 -28.38 -113.63
N ALA A 124 109.60 -28.07 -113.77
CA ALA A 124 108.91 -27.11 -112.92
C ALA A 124 108.84 -27.54 -111.43
N ILE A 125 109.10 -26.58 -110.54
CA ILE A 125 109.05 -26.71 -109.07
C ILE A 125 107.62 -26.51 -108.57
N VAL A 126 107.16 -27.38 -107.67
CA VAL A 126 105.87 -27.26 -106.98
C VAL A 126 106.08 -26.65 -105.60
N CYS A 127 105.47 -25.48 -105.38
CA CYS A 127 105.74 -24.62 -104.23
C CYS A 127 104.69 -24.72 -103.11
N ASN A 128 104.32 -25.93 -102.69
CA ASN A 128 103.30 -26.15 -101.65
C ASN A 128 103.94 -26.40 -100.27
N ASP A 129 103.71 -25.53 -99.28
CA ASP A 129 104.18 -25.70 -97.89
C ASP A 129 103.25 -26.55 -97.01
N ASN A 130 102.03 -26.83 -97.48
CA ASN A 130 100.94 -27.55 -96.82
C ASN A 130 100.31 -26.81 -95.64
N ASP A 131 100.48 -25.48 -95.53
CA ASP A 131 99.69 -24.65 -94.63
C ASP A 131 98.40 -24.21 -95.33
N ALA A 132 97.24 -24.57 -94.77
CA ALA A 132 95.94 -24.18 -95.34
C ALA A 132 95.66 -22.66 -95.24
N CYS A 133 96.57 -21.90 -94.63
CA CYS A 133 96.50 -20.46 -94.42
C CYS A 133 97.37 -19.65 -95.38
N THR A 134 98.06 -20.27 -96.34
CA THR A 134 98.89 -19.61 -97.34
C THR A 134 98.36 -19.84 -98.76
N ASN A 135 98.45 -18.80 -99.58
CA ASN A 135 98.32 -18.91 -101.03
C ASN A 135 99.71 -19.11 -101.63
N ASP A 136 99.90 -20.31 -102.15
CA ASP A 136 101.18 -20.85 -102.58
C ASP A 136 101.36 -20.74 -104.10
N TYR A 137 102.44 -20.07 -104.51
CA TYR A 137 102.76 -19.90 -105.93
C TYR A 137 104.26 -19.79 -106.17
N CYS A 138 104.70 -20.08 -107.40
CA CYS A 138 106.09 -19.86 -107.79
C CYS A 138 106.24 -18.53 -108.54
N ASP A 139 107.11 -17.65 -108.03
CA ASP A 139 107.54 -16.43 -108.68
C ASP A 139 108.81 -16.72 -109.48
N LYS A 140 108.79 -16.46 -110.80
CA LYS A 140 109.89 -16.80 -111.72
C LYS A 140 111.25 -16.18 -111.36
N VAL A 141 111.27 -15.14 -110.52
CA VAL A 141 112.48 -14.44 -110.08
C VAL A 141 112.84 -14.76 -108.63
N LYS A 142 111.86 -15.01 -107.77
CA LYS A 142 112.07 -15.24 -106.32
C LYS A 142 111.94 -16.70 -105.88
N GLY A 143 111.53 -17.60 -106.77
CA GLY A 143 111.15 -18.97 -106.44
C GLY A 143 109.82 -19.04 -105.69
N CYS A 144 109.66 -20.07 -104.86
CA CYS A 144 108.43 -20.32 -104.10
C CYS A 144 108.06 -19.16 -103.16
N GLN A 145 106.79 -18.76 -103.18
CA GLN A 145 106.19 -17.75 -102.30
C GLN A 145 104.95 -18.35 -101.61
N HIS A 146 104.84 -18.09 -100.32
CA HIS A 146 103.77 -18.56 -99.44
C HIS A 146 103.15 -17.33 -98.77
N VAL A 147 102.01 -16.84 -99.27
CA VAL A 147 101.42 -15.57 -98.83
C VAL A 147 100.23 -15.82 -97.90
N PRO A 148 100.24 -15.37 -96.63
CA PRO A 148 99.12 -15.57 -95.71
C PRO A 148 97.81 -15.02 -96.27
N MET A 149 96.75 -15.84 -96.26
CA MET A 149 95.41 -15.42 -96.65
C MET A 149 94.66 -14.78 -95.48
N SER A 150 93.78 -13.81 -95.77
CA SER A 150 92.84 -13.28 -94.78
C SER A 150 91.62 -14.20 -94.68
N CYS A 151 91.13 -14.39 -93.45
CA CYS A 151 89.96 -15.19 -93.13
C CYS A 151 88.80 -14.36 -92.57
N ASP A 152 88.77 -13.05 -92.85
CA ASP A 152 87.73 -12.12 -92.41
C ASP A 152 86.46 -12.24 -93.29
N ASP A 153 85.34 -12.69 -92.71
CA ASP A 153 84.02 -12.77 -93.38
C ASP A 153 83.18 -11.48 -93.27
N ASN A 154 83.70 -10.46 -92.57
CA ASN A 154 83.05 -9.17 -92.28
C ASN A 154 81.78 -9.28 -91.42
N ASP A 155 81.56 -10.39 -90.71
CA ASP A 155 80.50 -10.52 -89.71
C ASP A 155 81.06 -10.20 -88.31
N ALA A 156 80.60 -9.11 -87.70
CA ALA A 156 81.04 -8.71 -86.35
C ALA A 156 80.61 -9.71 -85.25
N CYS A 157 79.87 -10.77 -85.62
CA CYS A 157 79.43 -11.85 -84.76
C CYS A 157 80.31 -13.11 -84.83
N THR A 158 81.42 -13.08 -85.55
CA THR A 158 82.39 -14.18 -85.63
C THR A 158 83.79 -13.72 -85.20
N ASN A 159 84.49 -14.61 -84.49
CA ASN A 159 85.92 -14.48 -84.25
C ASN A 159 86.65 -15.28 -85.32
N ASP A 160 87.26 -14.55 -86.24
CA ASP A 160 87.86 -15.11 -87.44
C ASP A 160 89.34 -15.39 -87.25
N TYR A 161 89.76 -16.61 -87.55
CA TYR A 161 91.15 -17.03 -87.51
C TYR A 161 91.42 -18.12 -88.55
N CYS A 162 92.68 -18.27 -88.94
CA CYS A 162 93.07 -19.37 -89.79
C CYS A 162 93.67 -20.52 -88.99
N ASP A 163 93.10 -21.70 -89.12
CA ASP A 163 93.64 -22.96 -88.60
C ASP A 163 94.53 -23.59 -89.69
N LYS A 164 95.81 -23.83 -89.39
CA LYS A 164 96.81 -24.34 -90.34
C LYS A 164 96.45 -25.65 -91.04
N VAL A 165 95.50 -26.41 -90.51
CA VAL A 165 95.05 -27.70 -91.03
C VAL A 165 93.65 -27.61 -91.66
N LYS A 166 92.77 -26.76 -91.13
CA LYS A 166 91.37 -26.65 -91.58
C LYS A 166 91.08 -25.43 -92.45
N GLY A 167 92.04 -24.52 -92.61
CA GLY A 167 91.84 -23.21 -93.25
C GLY A 167 91.05 -22.25 -92.36
N CYS A 168 90.39 -21.28 -92.98
CA CYS A 168 89.61 -20.25 -92.28
C CYS A 168 88.51 -20.84 -91.37
N GLN A 169 88.43 -20.34 -90.15
CA GLN A 169 87.42 -20.67 -89.15
C GLN A 169 86.75 -19.39 -88.67
N HIS A 170 85.42 -19.38 -88.67
CA HIS A 170 84.58 -18.27 -88.22
C HIS A 170 83.78 -18.75 -87.01
N VAL A 171 84.22 -18.40 -85.79
CA VAL A 171 83.61 -18.93 -84.55
C VAL A 171 82.64 -17.92 -83.95
N PRO A 172 81.33 -18.26 -83.81
CA PRO A 172 80.33 -17.32 -83.29
C PRO A 172 80.69 -16.75 -81.91
N VAL A 173 80.59 -15.42 -81.80
CA VAL A 173 80.74 -14.67 -80.55
C VAL A 173 79.50 -14.89 -79.69
N LYS A 174 79.71 -15.11 -78.39
CA LYS A 174 78.63 -15.14 -77.38
C LYS A 174 78.45 -13.74 -76.80
N CYS A 175 77.23 -13.23 -76.87
CA CYS A 175 76.89 -11.86 -76.45
C CYS A 175 76.16 -11.76 -75.11
N ASP A 176 76.02 -12.90 -74.42
CA ASP A 176 75.40 -13.05 -73.09
C ASP A 176 76.20 -12.26 -72.04
N ASP A 177 75.61 -11.18 -71.51
CA ASP A 177 76.21 -10.34 -70.47
C ASP A 177 75.85 -10.79 -69.04
N ASN A 178 75.02 -11.83 -68.92
CA ASN A 178 74.45 -12.41 -67.69
C ASN A 178 73.49 -11.47 -66.93
N ASP A 179 72.98 -10.41 -67.55
CA ASP A 179 71.89 -9.59 -67.02
C ASP A 179 70.54 -10.12 -67.53
N TYR A 180 69.73 -10.67 -66.64
CA TYR A 180 68.37 -11.16 -66.99
C TYR A 180 67.40 -10.03 -67.41
N CYS A 181 67.86 -8.77 -67.42
CA CYS A 181 67.12 -7.60 -67.85
C CYS A 181 67.47 -7.11 -69.27
N THR A 182 68.30 -7.84 -70.02
CA THR A 182 68.62 -7.53 -71.42
C THR A 182 68.22 -8.66 -72.37
N ASN A 183 67.76 -8.27 -73.55
CA ASN A 183 67.73 -9.13 -74.71
C ASN A 183 69.09 -9.03 -75.41
N ASP A 184 69.86 -10.10 -75.28
CA ASP A 184 71.22 -10.21 -75.80
C ASP A 184 71.20 -10.87 -77.17
N TYR A 185 71.68 -10.15 -78.17
CA TYR A 185 71.78 -10.66 -79.53
C TYR A 185 73.05 -10.13 -80.20
N CYS A 186 73.43 -10.75 -81.31
CA CYS A 186 74.52 -10.26 -82.12
C CYS A 186 74.00 -9.65 -83.42
N ASP A 187 74.34 -8.38 -83.65
CA ASP A 187 74.08 -7.65 -84.88
C ASP A 187 75.30 -7.78 -85.80
N LYS A 188 75.11 -8.33 -87.01
CA LYS A 188 76.19 -8.63 -87.95
C LYS A 188 77.09 -7.44 -88.30
N ALA A 189 76.59 -6.21 -88.16
CA ALA A 189 77.33 -4.99 -88.48
C ALA A 189 77.88 -4.26 -87.23
N LYS A 190 77.35 -4.54 -86.03
CA LYS A 190 77.71 -3.83 -84.78
C LYS A 190 78.31 -4.74 -83.69
N GLY A 191 78.31 -6.05 -83.90
CA GLY A 191 78.67 -7.05 -82.90
C GLY A 191 77.58 -7.21 -81.84
N CYS A 192 77.98 -7.58 -80.63
CA CYS A 192 77.07 -7.81 -79.52
C CYS A 192 76.25 -6.56 -79.15
N GLN A 193 74.94 -6.76 -78.96
CA GLN A 193 73.99 -5.75 -78.50
C GLN A 193 73.20 -6.31 -77.32
N ASN A 194 73.19 -5.58 -76.21
CA ASN A 194 72.45 -5.90 -74.99
C ASN A 194 71.36 -4.84 -74.84
N THR A 195 70.10 -5.18 -75.15
CA THR A 195 69.01 -4.20 -75.17
C THR A 195 68.09 -4.38 -73.96
N PRO A 196 67.82 -3.33 -73.15
CA PRO A 196 66.95 -3.47 -71.98
C PRO A 196 65.58 -4.02 -72.36
N MET A 197 65.16 -5.11 -71.72
CA MET A 197 63.81 -5.66 -71.90
C MET A 197 62.82 -4.90 -71.00
N SER A 198 61.58 -4.76 -71.46
CA SER A 198 60.50 -4.25 -70.61
C SER A 198 59.90 -5.38 -69.78
N CYS A 199 59.66 -5.11 -68.50
CA CYS A 199 58.94 -5.99 -67.59
C CYS A 199 57.48 -5.57 -67.36
N ASP A 200 57.03 -4.50 -68.02
CA ASP A 200 55.67 -3.95 -67.98
C ASP A 200 54.64 -5.00 -68.44
N ASP A 201 53.82 -5.50 -67.51
CA ASP A 201 52.73 -6.44 -67.80
C ASP A 201 51.38 -5.76 -68.08
N ASN A 202 51.36 -4.42 -68.08
CA ASN A 202 50.21 -3.55 -68.26
C ASN A 202 49.13 -3.71 -67.17
N ASP A 203 49.45 -4.30 -66.01
CA ASP A 203 48.58 -4.32 -64.84
C ASP A 203 48.94 -3.16 -63.89
N ALA A 204 48.04 -2.20 -63.73
CA ALA A 204 48.25 -1.06 -62.83
C ALA A 204 48.30 -1.47 -61.33
N CYS A 205 48.13 -2.77 -61.04
CA CYS A 205 48.22 -3.38 -59.72
C CYS A 205 49.57 -4.00 -59.40
N THR A 206 50.57 -3.88 -60.28
CA THR A 206 51.93 -4.36 -60.05
C THR A 206 52.94 -3.22 -60.20
N ASN A 207 53.91 -3.20 -59.29
CA ASN A 207 55.15 -2.47 -59.48
C ASN A 207 56.10 -3.41 -60.21
N ASP A 208 56.24 -3.17 -61.51
CA ASP A 208 57.11 -3.93 -62.40
C ASP A 208 58.54 -3.43 -62.30
N SER A 209 59.44 -4.36 -62.06
CA SER A 209 60.86 -4.10 -61.87
C SER A 209 61.66 -5.23 -62.51
N CYS A 210 62.89 -4.93 -62.92
CA CYS A 210 63.80 -5.96 -63.38
C CYS A 210 64.97 -6.15 -62.42
N ASP A 211 65.11 -7.36 -61.90
CA ASP A 211 66.21 -7.79 -61.04
C ASP A 211 67.26 -8.49 -61.92
N LYS A 212 68.46 -7.93 -61.98
CA LYS A 212 69.56 -8.42 -62.84
C LYS A 212 69.90 -9.90 -62.68
N ALA A 213 69.55 -10.52 -61.55
CA ALA A 213 69.83 -11.93 -61.25
C ALA A 213 68.59 -12.85 -61.33
N LYS A 214 67.38 -12.31 -61.48
CA LYS A 214 66.12 -13.07 -61.48
C LYS A 214 65.18 -12.74 -62.64
N GLY A 215 65.47 -11.70 -63.42
CA GLY A 215 64.60 -11.17 -64.46
C GLY A 215 63.46 -10.32 -63.92
N CYS A 216 62.37 -10.25 -64.69
CA CYS A 216 61.19 -9.46 -64.35
C CYS A 216 60.51 -9.91 -63.05
N GLN A 217 60.18 -8.93 -62.20
CA GLN A 217 59.44 -9.08 -60.96
C GLN A 217 58.31 -8.07 -60.90
N ASN A 218 57.09 -8.60 -60.84
CA ASN A 218 55.86 -7.84 -60.89
C ASN A 218 55.24 -7.96 -59.49
N THR A 219 55.48 -6.94 -58.66
CA THR A 219 55.16 -6.99 -57.23
C THR A 219 53.84 -6.30 -56.95
N LEU A 220 52.89 -7.02 -56.34
CA LEU A 220 51.54 -6.51 -56.09
C LEU A 220 51.57 -5.21 -55.27
N VAL A 221 50.88 -4.19 -55.76
CA VAL A 221 50.66 -2.92 -55.08
C VAL A 221 49.64 -3.14 -53.96
N SER A 222 49.97 -2.75 -52.73
CA SER A 222 49.02 -2.70 -51.63
C SER A 222 48.17 -1.44 -51.75
N CYS A 223 46.86 -1.62 -51.86
CA CYS A 223 45.89 -0.52 -52.01
C CYS A 223 45.19 -0.10 -50.71
N ASP A 224 45.55 -0.72 -49.58
CA ASP A 224 45.07 -0.40 -48.23
C ASP A 224 45.31 1.07 -47.87
N ASP A 225 44.24 1.86 -47.79
CA ASP A 225 44.28 3.28 -47.43
C ASP A 225 44.14 3.53 -45.91
N ASN A 226 44.01 2.44 -45.14
CA ASN A 226 43.82 2.39 -43.69
C ASN A 226 42.49 3.03 -43.20
N ASP A 227 41.51 3.26 -44.08
CA ASP A 227 40.17 3.68 -43.71
C ASP A 227 39.23 2.46 -43.63
N ALA A 228 38.77 2.14 -42.41
CA ALA A 228 37.83 1.03 -42.18
C ALA A 228 36.45 1.24 -42.85
N CYS A 229 36.24 2.38 -43.51
CA CYS A 229 35.04 2.75 -44.25
C CYS A 229 35.13 2.56 -45.76
N THR A 230 36.21 1.96 -46.26
CA THR A 230 36.38 1.61 -47.66
C THR A 230 36.69 0.14 -47.85
N ASN A 231 36.16 -0.43 -48.93
CA ASN A 231 36.67 -1.68 -49.48
C ASN A 231 37.71 -1.29 -50.53
N ASP A 232 38.97 -1.56 -50.20
CA ASP A 232 40.10 -1.26 -51.05
C ASP A 232 40.39 -2.44 -51.96
N TYR A 233 40.51 -2.16 -53.26
CA TYR A 233 40.81 -3.16 -54.26
C TYR A 233 41.66 -2.54 -55.35
N CYS A 234 42.34 -3.39 -56.11
CA CYS A 234 43.07 -2.93 -57.27
C CYS A 234 42.33 -3.30 -58.55
N ASP A 235 42.05 -2.29 -59.37
CA ASP A 235 41.50 -2.43 -60.71
C ASP A 235 42.65 -2.45 -61.72
N LYS A 236 42.74 -3.54 -62.50
CA LYS A 236 43.86 -3.78 -63.42
C LYS A 236 44.15 -2.65 -64.41
N GLY A 237 43.14 -1.83 -64.75
CA GLY A 237 43.28 -0.71 -65.69
C GLY A 237 43.36 0.68 -65.03
N LYS A 238 43.11 0.79 -63.72
CA LYS A 238 43.07 2.08 -62.99
C LYS A 238 43.98 2.14 -61.76
N GLY A 239 44.56 1.01 -61.36
CA GLY A 239 45.32 0.87 -60.12
C GLY A 239 44.40 0.81 -58.90
N CYS A 240 44.90 1.28 -57.77
CA CYS A 240 44.14 1.28 -56.52
C CYS A 240 42.85 2.08 -56.60
N GLN A 241 41.74 1.46 -56.20
CA GLN A 241 40.41 2.05 -56.11
C GLN A 241 39.80 1.69 -54.75
N THR A 242 39.01 2.60 -54.21
CA THR A 242 38.31 2.40 -52.94
C THR A 242 36.82 2.56 -53.17
N THR A 243 36.00 1.72 -52.53
CA THR A 243 34.53 1.85 -52.57
C THR A 243 33.97 2.01 -51.16
N PRO A 244 33.12 3.03 -50.89
CA PRO A 244 32.56 3.24 -49.56
C PRO A 244 31.80 2.01 -49.04
N VAL A 245 32.10 1.61 -47.81
CA VAL A 245 31.33 0.61 -47.06
C VAL A 245 29.98 1.23 -46.67
N SER A 246 28.89 0.57 -47.04
CA SER A 246 27.57 0.92 -46.53
C SER A 246 27.39 0.30 -45.15
N CYS A 247 27.17 1.14 -44.15
CA CYS A 247 26.95 0.75 -42.77
C CYS A 247 25.46 0.71 -42.37
N ASP A 248 24.55 0.62 -43.34
CA ASP A 248 23.10 0.50 -43.12
C ASP A 248 22.76 -0.91 -42.59
N ASP A 249 22.44 -1.02 -41.30
CA ASP A 249 21.98 -2.28 -40.68
C ASP A 249 20.48 -2.56 -40.88
N LYS A 250 19.77 -1.60 -41.50
CA LYS A 250 18.32 -1.58 -41.77
C LYS A 250 17.44 -1.50 -40.53
N ASP A 251 18.01 -1.11 -39.39
CA ASP A 251 17.26 -0.75 -38.20
C ASP A 251 17.00 0.76 -38.19
N CYS A 252 15.74 1.18 -38.33
CA CYS A 252 15.41 2.61 -38.24
C CYS A 252 15.60 3.22 -36.84
N CYS A 253 16.11 2.43 -35.88
CA CYS A 253 16.44 2.81 -34.52
C CYS A 253 17.92 3.06 -34.26
N THR A 254 18.76 2.99 -35.28
CA THR A 254 20.18 3.31 -35.22
C THR A 254 20.49 4.49 -36.13
N ASN A 255 21.39 5.36 -35.67
CA ASN A 255 22.04 6.33 -36.54
C ASN A 255 23.34 5.72 -37.01
N ASP A 256 23.30 5.20 -38.22
CA ASP A 256 24.40 4.47 -38.85
C ASP A 256 25.41 5.43 -39.47
N TYR A 257 26.66 5.27 -39.06
CA TYR A 257 27.78 5.97 -39.66
C TYR A 257 29.01 5.09 -39.68
N CYS A 258 29.99 5.47 -40.49
CA CYS A 258 31.27 4.80 -40.50
C CYS A 258 32.34 5.64 -39.82
N ASP A 259 33.01 5.05 -38.82
CA ASP A 259 34.18 5.59 -38.15
C ASP A 259 35.44 5.07 -38.85
N LYS A 260 36.30 5.98 -39.33
CA LYS A 260 37.49 5.64 -40.13
C LYS A 260 38.45 4.64 -39.47
N VAL A 261 38.40 4.49 -38.14
CA VAL A 261 39.28 3.61 -37.37
C VAL A 261 38.54 2.37 -36.84
N LYS A 262 37.24 2.51 -36.52
CA LYS A 262 36.43 1.42 -35.92
C LYS A 262 35.51 0.70 -36.91
N GLY A 263 35.40 1.18 -38.14
CA GLY A 263 34.44 0.71 -39.14
C GLY A 263 33.01 1.16 -38.82
N CYS A 264 32.03 0.38 -39.27
CA CYS A 264 30.62 0.69 -39.06
C CYS A 264 30.24 0.80 -37.58
N GLN A 265 29.50 1.85 -37.24
CA GLN A 265 28.98 2.14 -35.90
C GLN A 265 27.48 2.42 -36.01
N HIS A 266 26.71 1.71 -35.17
CA HIS A 266 25.26 1.77 -35.13
C HIS A 266 24.86 2.34 -33.75
N ILE A 267 24.64 3.65 -33.65
CA ILE A 267 24.30 4.29 -32.36
C ILE A 267 22.79 4.28 -32.16
N PRO A 268 22.25 3.67 -31.08
CA PRO A 268 20.82 3.68 -30.81
C PRO A 268 20.26 5.11 -30.71
N ILE A 269 19.22 5.38 -31.49
CA ILE A 269 18.43 6.60 -31.45
C ILE A 269 17.61 6.59 -30.17
N LYS A 270 17.69 7.69 -29.40
CA LYS A 270 16.76 7.94 -28.31
C LYS A 270 15.50 8.57 -28.87
N CYS A 271 14.42 7.81 -28.84
CA CYS A 271 13.08 8.31 -29.10
C CYS A 271 12.55 8.89 -27.80
N ASP A 272 12.49 10.22 -27.73
CA ASP A 272 11.98 11.02 -26.63
C ASP A 272 11.36 12.28 -27.28
N ASP A 273 10.04 12.31 -27.41
CA ASP A 273 9.27 13.43 -27.96
C ASP A 273 8.99 14.52 -26.90
N ASN A 274 9.49 14.32 -25.67
CA ASN A 274 9.33 15.16 -24.49
C ASN A 274 7.87 15.32 -24.01
N ASP A 275 6.95 14.47 -24.47
CA ASP A 275 5.58 14.40 -23.97
C ASP A 275 5.46 13.29 -22.92
N CYS A 276 5.23 13.67 -21.66
CA CYS A 276 5.05 12.71 -20.57
C CYS A 276 3.76 11.87 -20.69
N CYS A 277 2.96 12.11 -21.73
CA CYS A 277 1.72 11.39 -22.05
C CYS A 277 1.89 10.30 -23.11
N THR A 278 3.10 10.08 -23.59
CA THR A 278 3.43 9.02 -24.53
C THR A 278 4.46 8.08 -23.96
N ASN A 279 4.28 6.79 -24.24
CA ASN A 279 5.34 5.82 -24.10
C ASN A 279 6.06 5.74 -25.45
N ASP A 280 7.27 6.27 -25.46
CA ASP A 280 8.10 6.35 -26.64
C ASP A 280 8.93 5.08 -26.80
N TYR A 281 8.94 4.57 -28.03
CA TYR A 281 9.69 3.38 -28.38
C TYR A 281 10.22 3.53 -29.79
N CYS A 282 11.20 2.69 -30.11
CA CYS A 282 11.69 2.62 -31.46
C CYS A 282 11.25 1.32 -32.13
N ASP A 283 10.51 1.46 -33.23
CA ASP A 283 10.13 0.36 -34.11
C ASP A 283 11.22 0.20 -35.17
N LYS A 284 11.79 -1.00 -35.26
CA LYS A 284 12.94 -1.29 -36.15
C LYS A 284 12.69 -1.00 -37.64
N VAL A 285 11.43 -0.89 -38.06
CA VAL A 285 11.01 -0.67 -39.46
C VAL A 285 10.46 0.74 -39.68
N LYS A 286 9.89 1.39 -38.65
CA LYS A 286 9.27 2.72 -38.74
C LYS A 286 10.05 3.84 -38.06
N GLY A 287 11.11 3.51 -37.31
CA GLY A 287 11.87 4.42 -36.48
C GLY A 287 11.14 4.79 -35.19
N CYS A 288 11.39 5.99 -34.68
CA CYS A 288 10.73 6.47 -33.47
C CYS A 288 9.21 6.53 -33.62
N GLN A 289 8.50 5.93 -32.67
CA GLN A 289 7.05 5.94 -32.55
C GLN A 289 6.69 6.28 -31.10
N SER A 290 5.63 7.06 -30.92
CA SER A 290 5.07 7.34 -29.60
C SER A 290 3.65 6.79 -29.51
N SER A 291 3.28 6.29 -28.33
CA SER A 291 1.97 5.68 -28.08
C SER A 291 1.31 6.31 -26.86
N PRO A 292 0.04 6.77 -26.93
CA PRO A 292 -0.62 7.42 -25.80
C PRO A 292 -0.68 6.51 -24.58
N ILE A 293 -0.27 7.02 -23.42
CA ILE A 293 -0.42 6.35 -22.13
C ILE A 293 -1.88 6.52 -21.68
N SER A 294 -2.50 5.44 -21.20
CA SER A 294 -3.76 5.54 -20.47
C SER A 294 -3.47 5.96 -19.03
N CYS A 295 -4.06 7.08 -18.61
CA CYS A 295 -3.96 7.62 -17.26
C CYS A 295 -5.15 7.25 -16.36
N ASP A 296 -5.90 6.21 -16.73
CA ASP A 296 -7.06 5.70 -15.98
C ASP A 296 -6.58 5.00 -14.69
N ASP A 297 -6.79 5.62 -13.52
CA ASP A 297 -6.46 5.02 -12.21
C ASP A 297 -7.55 4.05 -11.69
N ASN A 298 -8.64 3.91 -12.44
CA ASN A 298 -9.85 3.14 -12.13
C ASN A 298 -10.63 3.66 -10.92
N ASP A 299 -10.36 4.87 -10.43
CA ASP A 299 -11.21 5.56 -9.45
C ASP A 299 -12.27 6.40 -10.18
N ALA A 300 -13.55 6.07 -9.96
CA ALA A 300 -14.66 6.85 -10.51
C ALA A 300 -14.83 8.23 -9.84
N CYS A 301 -13.92 8.60 -8.92
CA CYS A 301 -13.87 9.86 -8.20
C CYS A 301 -12.76 10.82 -8.67
N THR A 302 -12.01 10.46 -9.70
CA THR A 302 -10.97 11.27 -10.34
C THR A 302 -11.36 11.61 -11.77
N ASN A 303 -11.09 12.85 -12.17
CA ASN A 303 -10.98 13.23 -13.57
C ASN A 303 -9.52 13.00 -13.97
N ASP A 304 -9.31 11.91 -14.70
CA ASP A 304 -8.02 11.51 -15.21
C ASP A 304 -7.75 12.19 -16.55
N TYR A 305 -6.61 12.87 -16.61
CA TYR A 305 -6.09 13.46 -17.82
C TYR A 305 -4.58 13.36 -17.82
N CYS A 306 -3.98 13.57 -19.00
CA CYS A 306 -2.54 13.64 -19.09
C CYS A 306 -2.06 15.07 -19.38
N ASP A 307 -1.16 15.56 -18.54
CA ASP A 307 -0.46 16.83 -18.71
C ASP A 307 0.88 16.56 -19.39
N LYS A 308 1.09 17.16 -20.56
CA LYS A 308 2.28 16.90 -21.41
C LYS A 308 3.62 17.09 -20.69
N ALA A 309 3.67 17.92 -19.66
CA ALA A 309 4.89 18.24 -18.90
C ALA A 309 4.99 17.53 -17.54
N LYS A 310 3.89 16.94 -17.04
CA LYS A 310 3.83 16.30 -15.71
C LYS A 310 3.39 14.82 -15.73
N GLY A 311 2.99 14.32 -16.89
CA GLY A 311 2.42 12.98 -17.06
C GLY A 311 0.97 12.90 -16.60
N CYS A 312 0.55 11.70 -16.20
CA CYS A 312 -0.80 11.45 -15.69
C CYS A 312 -1.12 12.31 -14.47
N GLN A 313 -2.29 12.94 -14.49
CA GLN A 313 -2.83 13.76 -13.41
C GLN A 313 -4.24 13.27 -13.07
N HIS A 314 -4.44 12.99 -11.79
CA HIS A 314 -5.70 12.50 -11.24
C HIS A 314 -6.28 13.63 -10.39
N THR A 315 -7.35 14.27 -10.86
CA THR A 315 -7.96 15.40 -10.14
C THR A 315 -9.31 15.01 -9.55
N LEU A 316 -9.43 15.10 -8.21
CA LEU A 316 -10.67 14.77 -7.51
C LEU A 316 -11.87 15.51 -8.13
N ILE A 317 -12.88 14.72 -8.50
CA ILE A 317 -14.16 15.24 -8.98
C ILE A 317 -14.83 15.98 -7.82
N LYS A 318 -15.21 17.24 -8.07
CA LYS A 318 -16.10 17.98 -7.17
C LYS A 318 -17.54 17.58 -7.48
N CYS A 319 -18.14 16.81 -6.58
CA CYS A 319 -19.49 16.30 -6.72
C CYS A 319 -20.60 17.28 -6.28
N ASP A 320 -20.30 18.58 -6.32
CA ASP A 320 -21.17 19.68 -5.88
C ASP A 320 -22.40 19.80 -6.79
N ASP A 321 -23.57 19.37 -6.31
CA ASP A 321 -24.85 19.47 -7.04
C ASP A 321 -25.55 20.84 -6.84
N ASN A 322 -24.93 21.72 -6.04
CA ASN A 322 -25.39 23.05 -5.62
C ASN A 322 -26.67 23.02 -4.77
N ASP A 323 -27.03 21.88 -4.17
CA ASP A 323 -28.10 21.76 -3.19
C ASP A 323 -27.55 21.83 -1.77
N ALA A 324 -27.82 22.93 -1.06
CA ALA A 324 -27.42 23.11 0.34
C ALA A 324 -28.07 22.10 1.32
N CYS A 325 -28.93 21.20 0.81
CA CYS A 325 -29.59 20.13 1.54
C CYS A 325 -28.95 18.76 1.37
N THR A 326 -27.83 18.64 0.65
CA THR A 326 -27.10 17.38 0.49
C THR A 326 -25.66 17.46 1.00
N ASN A 327 -25.21 16.35 1.59
CA ASN A 327 -23.79 16.07 1.74
C ASN A 327 -23.34 15.37 0.46
N ASP A 328 -22.54 16.10 -0.31
CA ASP A 328 -21.99 15.66 -1.59
C ASP A 328 -20.62 15.04 -1.36
N TYR A 329 -20.47 13.79 -1.79
CA TYR A 329 -19.21 13.06 -1.70
C TYR A 329 -19.05 12.15 -2.91
N CYS A 330 -17.87 11.55 -3.01
CA CYS A 330 -17.62 10.55 -4.03
C CYS A 330 -17.30 9.21 -3.39
N ASP A 331 -18.10 8.19 -3.75
CA ASP A 331 -17.83 6.78 -3.50
C ASP A 331 -18.25 6.04 -4.78
N LYS A 332 -17.25 5.65 -5.59
CA LYS A 332 -17.44 5.01 -6.90
C LYS A 332 -18.33 5.83 -7.85
N GLY A 333 -18.10 7.15 -7.86
CA GLY A 333 -18.89 8.15 -8.55
C GLY A 333 -19.56 9.12 -7.57
N CYS A 334 -20.05 10.24 -8.10
CA CYS A 334 -20.69 11.25 -7.28
C CYS A 334 -22.00 10.74 -6.66
N GLN A 335 -22.08 10.84 -5.34
CA GLN A 335 -23.26 10.51 -4.54
C GLN A 335 -23.62 11.72 -3.69
N THR A 336 -24.92 11.97 -3.57
CA THR A 336 -25.45 13.01 -2.70
C THR A 336 -26.37 12.36 -1.67
N THR A 337 -26.24 12.75 -0.40
CA THR A 337 -27.08 12.23 0.68
C THR A 337 -27.84 13.36 1.35
N PRO A 338 -29.16 13.25 1.54
CA PRO A 338 -29.93 14.31 2.22
C PRO A 338 -29.38 14.58 3.62
N ILE A 339 -29.11 15.84 3.91
CA ILE A 339 -28.79 16.33 5.25
C ILE A 339 -30.08 16.30 6.08
N SER A 340 -30.00 15.74 7.28
CA SER A 340 -31.07 15.93 8.27
C SER A 340 -30.94 17.33 8.87
N CYS A 341 -31.96 18.15 8.66
CA CYS A 341 -32.09 19.48 9.25
C CYS A 341 -32.83 19.45 10.60
N ASP A 342 -32.89 18.30 11.27
CA ASP A 342 -33.54 18.13 12.58
C ASP A 342 -32.67 18.76 13.68
N ASP A 343 -33.06 19.92 14.22
CA ASP A 343 -32.35 20.56 15.34
C ASP A 343 -32.73 19.99 16.72
N ASN A 344 -33.63 19.00 16.74
CA ASN A 344 -34.21 18.35 17.92
C ASN A 344 -35.00 19.32 18.82
N ASP A 345 -35.42 20.48 18.30
CA ASP A 345 -36.29 21.42 18.99
C ASP A 345 -37.75 21.22 18.53
N ALA A 346 -38.59 20.69 19.41
CA ALA A 346 -40.01 20.46 19.13
C ALA A 346 -40.83 21.76 18.89
N CYS A 347 -40.17 22.93 18.98
CA CYS A 347 -40.73 24.26 18.72
C CYS A 347 -40.40 24.81 17.33
N THR A 348 -39.74 24.04 16.47
CA THR A 348 -39.38 24.42 15.10
C THR A 348 -39.96 23.42 14.09
N ASN A 349 -40.47 23.96 12.98
CA ASN A 349 -40.72 23.19 11.79
C ASN A 349 -39.46 23.24 10.94
N ASP A 350 -38.77 22.13 10.91
CA ASP A 350 -37.52 21.97 10.20
C ASP A 350 -37.77 21.66 8.72
N SER A 351 -37.12 22.44 7.88
CA SER A 351 -37.20 22.33 6.43
C SER A 351 -35.82 22.58 5.84
N CYS A 352 -35.60 22.10 4.63
CA CYS A 352 -34.37 22.41 3.91
C CYS A 352 -34.68 23.12 2.60
N ASP A 353 -34.06 24.29 2.43
CA ASP A 353 -34.13 25.12 1.24
C ASP A 353 -32.85 24.91 0.43
N LYS A 354 -33.02 24.51 -0.84
CA LYS A 354 -31.91 24.11 -1.72
C LYS A 354 -30.80 25.15 -1.87
N VAL A 355 -31.09 26.43 -1.60
CA VAL A 355 -30.14 27.55 -1.76
C VAL A 355 -29.63 28.06 -0.41
N LYS A 356 -30.45 27.99 0.64
CA LYS A 356 -30.15 28.54 1.98
C LYS A 356 -29.76 27.50 3.03
N GLY A 357 -29.91 26.21 2.72
CA GLY A 357 -29.71 25.09 3.65
C GLY A 357 -30.86 24.92 4.63
N CYS A 358 -30.54 24.36 5.80
CA CYS A 358 -31.51 24.11 6.87
C CYS A 358 -32.18 25.41 7.38
N GLN A 359 -33.51 25.36 7.50
CA GLN A 359 -34.35 26.43 8.02
C GLN A 359 -35.28 25.88 9.10
N HIS A 360 -35.12 26.43 10.31
CA HIS A 360 -35.88 26.09 11.50
C HIS A 360 -36.91 27.21 11.73
N THR A 361 -38.18 26.97 11.35
CA THR A 361 -39.23 27.99 11.45
C THR A 361 -40.02 27.79 12.73
N LEU A 362 -40.03 28.79 13.62
CA LEU A 362 -40.75 28.70 14.90
C LEU A 362 -42.23 28.32 14.71
N VAL A 363 -42.65 27.30 15.44
CA VAL A 363 -44.04 26.86 15.53
C VAL A 363 -44.79 27.85 16.42
N SER A 364 -45.92 28.37 15.93
CA SER A 364 -46.86 29.13 16.75
C SER A 364 -47.68 28.17 17.59
N CYS A 365 -47.49 28.22 18.91
CA CYS A 365 -48.21 27.41 19.88
C CYS A 365 -49.45 28.11 20.47
N ASP A 366 -49.98 29.13 19.78
CA ASP A 366 -51.20 29.86 20.17
C ASP A 366 -52.45 29.03 19.83
N ASP A 367 -53.15 28.51 20.85
CA ASP A 367 -54.43 27.79 20.69
C ASP A 367 -55.66 28.71 20.63
N ASN A 368 -55.44 30.03 20.75
CA ASN A 368 -56.44 31.10 20.79
C ASN A 368 -57.38 31.05 22.01
N ASP A 369 -57.06 30.28 23.06
CA ASP A 369 -57.79 30.32 24.33
C ASP A 369 -57.12 31.31 25.30
N VAL A 370 -57.80 32.41 25.63
CA VAL A 370 -57.30 33.39 26.62
C VAL A 370 -57.22 32.84 28.05
N CYS A 371 -57.65 31.59 28.27
CA CYS A 371 -57.50 30.86 29.52
C CYS A 371 -56.26 29.95 29.60
N THR A 372 -55.39 29.96 28.60
CA THR A 372 -54.10 29.26 28.61
C THR A 372 -52.96 30.27 28.48
N ASN A 373 -51.85 29.98 29.16
CA ASN A 373 -50.58 30.63 28.89
C ASN A 373 -49.76 29.70 27.99
N ASP A 374 -49.82 30.00 26.70
CA ASP A 374 -49.20 29.22 25.66
C ASP A 374 -47.69 29.45 25.62
N SER A 375 -46.97 28.34 25.62
CA SER A 375 -45.52 28.31 25.57
C SER A 375 -45.05 27.12 24.76
N CYS A 376 -43.81 27.16 24.28
CA CYS A 376 -43.22 26.01 23.63
C CYS A 376 -42.01 25.50 24.42
N ASP A 377 -42.04 24.21 24.75
CA ASP A 377 -40.97 23.48 25.40
C ASP A 377 -40.18 22.71 24.34
N LYS A 378 -38.88 22.96 24.29
CA LYS A 378 -37.98 22.43 23.25
C LYS A 378 -37.98 20.90 23.12
N ILE A 379 -38.42 20.17 24.15
CA ILE A 379 -38.44 18.70 24.18
C ILE A 379 -39.87 18.15 24.02
N LYS A 380 -40.88 18.88 24.54
CA LYS A 380 -42.28 18.41 24.60
C LYS A 380 -43.20 19.07 23.57
N GLY A 381 -42.72 20.08 22.85
CA GLY A 381 -43.51 20.89 21.92
C GLY A 381 -44.41 21.91 22.61
N CYS A 382 -45.49 22.28 21.95
CA CYS A 382 -46.47 23.24 22.46
C CYS A 382 -47.10 22.79 23.79
N GLN A 383 -47.12 23.70 24.76
CA GLN A 383 -47.73 23.53 26.08
C GLN A 383 -48.72 24.67 26.35
N HIS A 384 -49.97 24.28 26.54
CA HIS A 384 -51.09 25.15 26.87
C HIS A 384 -51.38 25.01 28.37
N ILE A 385 -50.75 25.85 29.19
CA ILE A 385 -50.87 25.75 30.65
C ILE A 385 -52.07 26.58 31.10
N LEU A 386 -53.07 25.96 31.74
CA LEU A 386 -54.27 26.66 32.20
C LEU A 386 -53.90 27.82 33.14
N LEU A 387 -54.39 29.01 32.81
CA LEU A 387 -54.22 30.23 33.58
C LEU A 387 -55.00 30.12 34.90
N SER A 388 -54.29 30.26 36.02
CA SER A 388 -54.93 30.34 37.33
C SER A 388 -55.61 31.70 37.48
N CYS A 389 -56.93 31.69 37.66
CA CYS A 389 -57.76 32.87 37.87
C CYS A 389 -58.12 33.12 39.34
N ASP A 390 -57.37 32.54 40.28
CA ASP A 390 -57.56 32.69 41.73
C ASP A 390 -57.17 34.11 42.21
N ASP A 391 -58.13 34.94 42.64
CA ASP A 391 -57.88 36.27 43.22
C ASP A 391 -57.55 36.24 44.73
N ASN A 392 -57.46 35.04 45.31
CA ASN A 392 -57.22 34.76 46.73
C ASN A 392 -58.32 35.31 47.65
N ASN A 393 -59.54 35.56 47.15
CA ASN A 393 -60.68 35.98 47.94
C ASN A 393 -61.68 34.82 48.07
N ALA A 394 -61.78 34.26 49.27
CA ALA A 394 -62.68 33.12 49.57
C ALA A 394 -64.19 33.44 49.44
N CYS A 395 -64.54 34.68 49.08
CA CYS A 395 -65.88 35.14 48.79
C CYS A 395 -66.23 35.18 47.29
N THR A 396 -65.30 34.81 46.41
CA THR A 396 -65.50 34.73 44.97
C THR A 396 -65.37 33.29 44.47
N ASN A 397 -66.25 32.91 43.55
CA ASN A 397 -66.07 31.75 42.71
C ASN A 397 -65.36 32.21 41.45
N ASP A 398 -64.12 31.78 41.33
CA ASP A 398 -63.19 32.17 40.29
C ASP A 398 -63.16 31.13 39.17
N TYR A 399 -63.34 31.60 37.94
CA TYR A 399 -63.31 30.76 36.76
C TYR A 399 -62.77 31.54 35.56
N CYS A 400 -62.21 30.81 34.60
CA CYS A 400 -61.79 31.44 33.35
C CYS A 400 -62.87 31.31 32.27
N ASP A 401 -63.28 32.44 31.71
CA ASP A 401 -64.16 32.50 30.53
C ASP A 401 -63.29 32.53 29.26
N LYS A 402 -63.48 31.56 28.37
CA LYS A 402 -62.69 31.35 27.14
C LYS A 402 -62.69 32.53 26.15
N VAL A 403 -63.48 33.58 26.39
CA VAL A 403 -63.54 34.80 25.56
C VAL A 403 -63.18 36.05 26.37
N LYS A 404 -63.50 36.09 27.67
CA LYS A 404 -63.31 37.27 28.53
C LYS A 404 -62.13 37.16 29.51
N GLY A 405 -61.45 36.02 29.57
CA GLY A 405 -60.42 35.72 30.57
C GLY A 405 -61.01 35.52 31.97
N CYS A 406 -60.17 35.68 33.00
CA CYS A 406 -60.55 35.47 34.40
C CYS A 406 -61.78 36.27 34.84
N GLN A 407 -62.75 35.57 35.44
CA GLN A 407 -63.97 36.11 36.02
C GLN A 407 -64.04 35.72 37.50
N HIS A 408 -64.46 36.67 38.34
CA HIS A 408 -64.60 36.50 39.78
C HIS A 408 -66.04 36.84 40.16
N THR A 409 -66.80 35.86 40.65
CA THR A 409 -68.24 36.01 40.93
C THR A 409 -68.54 35.83 42.40
N LEU A 410 -69.21 36.81 43.03
CA LEU A 410 -69.46 36.77 44.48
C LEU A 410 -70.35 35.58 44.87
N ILE A 411 -69.91 34.84 45.89
CA ILE A 411 -70.64 33.72 46.49
C ILE A 411 -71.69 34.26 47.48
N SER A 412 -72.88 33.67 47.49
CA SER A 412 -73.89 33.92 48.52
C SER A 412 -73.60 33.06 49.75
N CYS A 413 -73.58 33.68 50.93
CA CYS A 413 -73.25 33.03 52.21
C CYS A 413 -74.47 32.82 53.12
N ASP A 414 -75.68 32.89 52.57
CA ASP A 414 -76.93 32.68 53.28
C ASP A 414 -77.10 31.19 53.67
N ASP A 415 -77.05 30.88 54.97
CA ASP A 415 -77.23 29.52 55.50
C ASP A 415 -78.68 29.15 55.82
N ASN A 416 -79.59 30.11 55.61
CA ASN A 416 -81.04 30.03 55.83
C ASN A 416 -81.46 29.82 57.30
N ASP A 417 -80.57 30.04 58.29
CA ASP A 417 -80.92 30.06 59.71
C ASP A 417 -81.20 31.49 60.18
N ALA A 418 -82.44 31.75 60.60
CA ALA A 418 -82.85 33.09 61.07
C ALA A 418 -82.18 33.51 62.39
N CYS A 419 -81.41 32.61 63.03
CA CYS A 419 -80.64 32.86 64.24
C CYS A 419 -79.17 33.24 63.98
N THR A 420 -78.74 33.34 62.72
CA THR A 420 -77.39 33.76 62.33
C THR A 420 -77.41 35.06 61.51
N LEU A 421 -76.35 35.85 61.66
CA LEU A 421 -76.02 36.95 60.78
C LEU A 421 -74.91 36.48 59.83
N ASP A 422 -75.29 36.36 58.57
CA ASP A 422 -74.42 35.80 57.54
C ASP A 422 -73.64 36.90 56.82
N TYR A 423 -72.33 36.70 56.71
CA TYR A 423 -71.44 37.60 55.98
C TYR A 423 -70.26 36.81 55.42
N CYS A 424 -69.58 37.39 54.43
CA CYS A 424 -68.38 36.77 53.87
C CYS A 424 -67.11 37.49 54.31
N ASP A 425 -66.18 36.73 54.90
CA ASP A 425 -64.82 37.17 55.23
C ASP A 425 -63.87 36.77 54.09
N LYS A 426 -63.12 37.73 53.55
CA LYS A 426 -62.28 37.53 52.36
C LYS A 426 -61.22 36.43 52.49
N LEU A 427 -60.82 36.09 53.73
CA LEU A 427 -59.80 35.08 54.01
C LEU A 427 -60.40 33.77 54.55
N LYS A 428 -61.57 33.81 55.17
CA LYS A 428 -62.22 32.64 55.80
C LYS A 428 -63.45 32.12 55.07
N GLY A 429 -63.91 32.82 54.03
CA GLY A 429 -65.13 32.52 53.29
C GLY A 429 -66.38 32.91 54.09
N CYS A 430 -67.49 32.22 53.82
CA CYS A 430 -68.76 32.44 54.49
C CYS A 430 -68.66 32.22 56.01
N GLN A 431 -69.21 33.15 56.79
CA GLN A 431 -69.26 33.14 58.25
C GLN A 431 -70.70 33.43 58.70
N HIS A 432 -71.21 32.64 59.64
CA HIS A 432 -72.57 32.75 60.17
C HIS A 432 -72.46 32.99 61.68
N ALA A 433 -72.76 34.20 62.14
CA ALA A 433 -72.55 34.61 63.53
C ALA A 433 -73.87 34.57 64.33
N PRO A 434 -73.96 33.85 65.47
CA PRO A 434 -75.21 33.76 66.23
C PRO A 434 -75.73 35.13 66.69
N ILE A 435 -77.03 35.36 66.50
CA ILE A 435 -77.76 36.55 66.96
C ILE A 435 -78.15 36.37 68.43
N ASN A 436 -77.96 37.42 69.24
CA ASN A 436 -78.45 37.43 70.63
C ASN A 436 -79.93 37.82 70.66
N CYS A 437 -80.73 37.06 71.40
CA CYS A 437 -82.19 37.18 71.48
C CYS A 437 -82.73 37.58 72.87
N ASP A 438 -81.87 38.09 73.76
CA ASP A 438 -82.25 38.63 75.07
C ASP A 438 -83.00 39.97 74.92
N ASP A 439 -84.25 40.08 75.39
CA ASP A 439 -85.02 41.33 75.42
C ASP A 439 -84.89 42.12 76.74
N GLY A 440 -84.28 41.54 77.76
CA GLY A 440 -84.08 42.13 79.08
C GLY A 440 -85.29 42.13 80.01
N ASP A 441 -86.41 41.46 79.68
CA ASP A 441 -87.55 41.29 80.59
C ASP A 441 -87.40 40.00 81.43
N ALA A 442 -87.19 40.16 82.74
CA ALA A 442 -87.02 39.04 83.67
C ALA A 442 -88.30 38.21 83.90
N THR A 443 -89.44 38.58 83.28
CA THR A 443 -90.68 37.79 83.33
C THR A 443 -90.85 36.85 82.13
N THR A 444 -89.97 36.95 81.12
CA THR A 444 -89.92 36.07 79.95
C THR A 444 -88.72 35.10 79.98
N ILE A 445 -88.85 34.03 79.19
CA ILE A 445 -87.76 33.14 78.79
C ILE A 445 -87.57 33.35 77.29
N ASP A 446 -86.33 33.70 76.94
CA ASP A 446 -85.92 34.09 75.61
C ASP A 446 -85.15 32.98 74.92
N PHE A 447 -85.47 32.72 73.65
CA PHE A 447 -84.79 31.72 72.83
C PHE A 447 -84.88 32.06 71.35
N CYS A 448 -83.97 31.52 70.54
CA CYS A 448 -84.01 31.67 69.09
C CYS A 448 -84.60 30.44 68.40
N ASP A 449 -85.61 30.65 67.56
CA ASP A 449 -86.19 29.64 66.66
C ASP A 449 -85.54 29.80 65.28
N LYS A 450 -84.91 28.74 64.77
CA LYS A 450 -84.13 28.74 63.51
C LYS A 450 -84.92 29.19 62.26
N ILE A 451 -86.24 29.19 62.32
CA ILE A 451 -87.14 29.58 61.21
C ILE A 451 -87.80 30.94 61.49
N LYS A 452 -88.07 31.27 62.76
CA LYS A 452 -88.83 32.48 63.16
C LYS A 452 -87.98 33.60 63.79
N GLY A 453 -86.70 33.36 64.05
CA GLY A 453 -85.82 34.25 64.80
C GLY A 453 -86.11 34.24 66.31
N CYS A 454 -85.75 35.32 67.00
CA CYS A 454 -85.92 35.47 68.44
C CYS A 454 -87.40 35.35 68.89
N GLN A 455 -87.64 34.66 70.01
CA GLN A 455 -88.95 34.41 70.62
C GLN A 455 -88.86 34.57 72.15
N HIS A 456 -89.95 35.05 72.76
CA HIS A 456 -90.02 35.42 74.19
C HIS A 456 -91.31 34.87 74.82
N THR A 457 -91.25 34.22 75.99
CA THR A 457 -92.42 33.52 76.60
C THR A 457 -92.51 33.66 78.12
N LEU A 458 -93.71 33.92 78.67
CA LEU A 458 -93.92 34.27 80.10
C LEU A 458 -93.76 33.09 81.09
N ILE A 459 -93.24 33.39 82.29
CA ILE A 459 -93.03 32.46 83.42
C ILE A 459 -94.31 32.25 84.28
N SER A 460 -94.42 31.07 84.92
CA SER A 460 -95.50 30.67 85.86
C SER A 460 -94.93 30.28 87.24
N CYS A 461 -95.67 30.54 88.32
CA CYS A 461 -95.16 30.60 89.70
C CYS A 461 -95.93 29.78 90.77
N ASP A 462 -96.60 28.70 90.40
CA ASP A 462 -97.35 27.81 91.34
C ASP A 462 -96.40 26.77 91.99
N ASP A 463 -96.25 26.79 93.33
CA ASP A 463 -95.42 25.83 94.09
C ASP A 463 -96.18 24.60 94.64
N LYS A 464 -97.51 24.64 94.58
CA LYS A 464 -98.45 23.59 95.02
C LYS A 464 -98.51 23.30 96.52
N ASP A 465 -98.07 24.20 97.39
CA ASP A 465 -98.25 24.08 98.86
C ASP A 465 -99.48 24.87 99.34
N ALA A 466 -100.50 24.14 99.84
CA ALA A 466 -101.77 24.75 100.25
C ALA A 466 -101.69 25.51 101.59
N CYS A 467 -100.56 25.43 102.32
CA CYS A 467 -100.30 26.30 103.48
C CYS A 467 -99.56 27.60 103.09
N THR A 468 -99.37 27.90 101.79
CA THR A 468 -98.78 29.16 101.27
C THR A 468 -99.66 29.87 100.23
N ASN A 469 -99.42 31.17 100.03
CA ASN A 469 -99.98 31.98 98.94
C ASN A 469 -98.87 32.37 97.95
N ASP A 470 -99.14 32.17 96.66
CA ASP A 470 -98.16 32.31 95.57
C ASP A 470 -98.36 33.62 94.79
N LEU A 471 -97.28 34.37 94.54
CA LEU A 471 -97.34 35.67 93.87
C LEU A 471 -96.12 35.91 92.96
N LEU A 472 -96.38 36.35 91.73
CA LEU A 472 -95.36 36.78 90.76
C LEU A 472 -95.02 38.27 90.95
N ASP A 473 -93.79 38.56 91.36
CA ASP A 473 -93.23 39.91 91.51
C ASP A 473 -92.38 40.27 90.27
N LYS A 474 -92.64 41.46 89.68
CA LYS A 474 -91.99 41.93 88.45
C LYS A 474 -90.50 42.24 88.55
N VAL A 475 -89.92 42.21 89.75
CA VAL A 475 -88.50 42.50 90.03
C VAL A 475 -87.81 41.28 90.66
N LYS A 476 -88.55 40.44 91.40
CA LYS A 476 -88.01 39.31 92.17
C LYS A 476 -88.40 37.92 91.64
N GLY A 477 -89.31 37.83 90.68
CA GLY A 477 -89.86 36.55 90.21
C GLY A 477 -90.90 35.98 91.18
N CYS A 478 -90.96 34.65 91.31
CA CYS A 478 -91.95 33.96 92.14
C CYS A 478 -91.70 34.11 93.65
N THR A 479 -92.77 34.29 94.44
CA THR A 479 -92.70 34.44 95.91
C THR A 479 -93.88 33.73 96.60
N HIS A 480 -93.65 33.19 97.81
CA HIS A 480 -94.60 32.32 98.55
C HIS A 480 -94.69 32.74 100.03
N SER A 481 -95.87 32.70 100.68
CA SER A 481 -96.06 33.18 102.08
C SER A 481 -97.10 32.40 102.93
N PRO A 482 -96.85 32.08 104.23
CA PRO A 482 -97.64 31.09 104.99
C PRO A 482 -99.04 31.52 105.51
N VAL A 483 -99.89 30.52 105.83
CA VAL A 483 -101.26 30.64 106.37
C VAL A 483 -101.36 30.19 107.86
N SER A 484 -102.33 30.72 108.63
CA SER A 484 -102.53 30.45 110.08
C SER A 484 -103.85 29.71 110.39
N CYS A 485 -103.89 28.90 111.46
CA CYS A 485 -104.88 27.82 111.66
C CYS A 485 -105.38 27.59 113.12
N ASP A 486 -105.67 28.64 113.90
CA ASP A 486 -106.07 28.55 115.34
C ASP A 486 -107.61 28.70 115.54
N ASP A 487 -108.28 27.80 116.28
CA ASP A 487 -109.73 27.83 116.56
C ASP A 487 -110.15 28.31 117.98
N ASN A 488 -109.20 28.49 118.89
CA ASN A 488 -109.40 28.93 120.29
C ASN A 488 -110.26 28.01 121.21
N ASP A 489 -110.42 26.70 120.95
CA ASP A 489 -111.03 25.76 121.92
C ASP A 489 -109.96 24.93 122.68
N ASN A 490 -109.87 25.12 124.00
CA ASN A 490 -108.86 24.43 124.84
C ASN A 490 -109.10 22.92 124.97
N CYS A 491 -110.24 22.40 124.51
CA CYS A 491 -110.49 20.97 124.40
C CYS A 491 -110.05 20.39 123.05
N THR A 492 -109.50 21.19 122.13
CA THR A 492 -108.95 20.75 120.83
C THR A 492 -107.45 21.09 120.69
N LYS A 493 -106.83 20.59 119.62
CA LYS A 493 -105.43 20.88 119.24
C LYS A 493 -105.30 21.06 117.72
N ASP A 494 -104.54 22.08 117.33
CA ASP A 494 -104.60 22.67 115.99
C ASP A 494 -103.31 22.49 115.16
N SER A 495 -103.44 22.43 113.82
CA SER A 495 -102.30 22.30 112.87
C SER A 495 -102.65 22.63 111.41
N CYS A 496 -101.66 22.96 110.56
CA CYS A 496 -101.80 23.06 109.07
C CYS A 496 -101.15 21.86 108.38
N ASP A 497 -101.88 21.21 107.47
CA ASP A 497 -101.39 20.14 106.58
C ASP A 497 -101.18 20.70 105.17
N LYS A 498 -99.97 20.57 104.62
CA LYS A 498 -99.56 21.13 103.31
C LYS A 498 -100.43 20.70 102.12
N ALA A 499 -101.20 19.62 102.25
CA ALA A 499 -102.10 19.11 101.21
C ALA A 499 -103.59 19.29 101.54
N LYS A 500 -103.96 19.63 102.79
CA LYS A 500 -105.35 19.67 103.26
C LYS A 500 -105.77 20.95 103.99
N GLY A 501 -104.84 21.83 104.35
CA GLY A 501 -105.10 23.02 105.17
C GLY A 501 -105.25 22.72 106.67
N CYS A 502 -105.96 23.61 107.38
CA CYS A 502 -106.10 23.61 108.83
C CYS A 502 -106.91 22.42 109.40
N GLN A 503 -106.54 21.90 110.57
CA GLN A 503 -107.16 20.76 111.27
C GLN A 503 -107.15 20.93 112.79
N HIS A 504 -108.21 20.45 113.47
CA HIS A 504 -108.50 20.62 114.91
C HIS A 504 -108.98 19.29 115.54
N VAL A 505 -108.43 18.84 116.68
CA VAL A 505 -108.66 17.47 117.25
C VAL A 505 -108.96 17.44 118.77
N PRO A 506 -110.06 16.80 119.27
CA PRO A 506 -110.46 16.83 120.70
C PRO A 506 -109.65 16.01 121.73
N ILE A 507 -109.78 16.36 123.02
CA ILE A 507 -109.12 15.77 124.21
C ILE A 507 -110.12 15.03 125.15
N VAL A 508 -109.67 13.98 125.87
CA VAL A 508 -110.47 13.14 126.81
C VAL A 508 -109.86 13.14 128.23
N CYS A 509 -110.70 13.05 129.27
CA CYS A 509 -110.33 13.10 130.70
C CYS A 509 -110.84 11.88 131.50
N ASP A 510 -109.96 11.20 132.24
CA ASP A 510 -110.24 10.04 133.12
C ASP A 510 -109.12 9.96 134.19
N ASP A 511 -109.42 9.80 135.49
CA ASP A 511 -108.43 9.63 136.57
C ASP A 511 -108.27 8.19 137.11
N HIS A 512 -109.14 7.27 136.67
CA HIS A 512 -109.23 5.87 137.06
C HIS A 512 -109.53 5.54 138.55
N ASP A 513 -110.00 6.47 139.41
CA ASP A 513 -110.50 6.13 140.74
C ASP A 513 -112.02 5.79 140.71
N LEU A 514 -112.36 4.52 141.02
CA LEU A 514 -113.75 4.05 141.03
C LEU A 514 -114.60 4.62 142.18
N CYS A 515 -113.99 5.39 143.11
CA CYS A 515 -114.69 6.16 144.13
C CYS A 515 -114.94 7.61 143.71
N THR A 516 -114.54 8.03 142.50
CA THR A 516 -114.79 9.36 141.92
C THR A 516 -115.65 9.35 140.64
N LYS A 517 -115.95 10.53 140.09
CA LYS A 517 -116.71 10.75 138.85
C LYS A 517 -116.18 11.95 138.06
N ASP A 518 -116.03 11.76 136.75
CA ASP A 518 -115.10 12.54 135.92
C ASP A 518 -115.80 13.37 134.82
N SER A 519 -115.22 14.53 134.44
CA SER A 519 -115.73 15.39 133.35
C SER A 519 -114.68 16.35 132.75
N CYS A 520 -114.99 17.02 131.63
CA CYS A 520 -114.14 18.01 130.96
C CYS A 520 -114.91 19.30 130.60
N ASP A 521 -114.33 20.47 130.87
CA ASP A 521 -114.90 21.80 130.60
C ASP A 521 -114.09 22.56 129.54
N LYS A 522 -114.79 23.18 128.57
CA LYS A 522 -114.20 23.92 127.42
C LYS A 522 -113.29 25.10 127.79
N VAL A 523 -113.36 25.61 129.03
CA VAL A 523 -112.55 26.73 129.51
C VAL A 523 -111.55 26.27 130.57
N LYS A 524 -111.89 25.28 131.40
CA LYS A 524 -111.12 24.85 132.59
C LYS A 524 -110.39 23.50 132.46
N GLY A 525 -110.76 22.63 131.52
CA GLY A 525 -110.23 21.26 131.40
C GLY A 525 -110.89 20.23 132.34
N CYS A 526 -110.16 19.16 132.69
CA CYS A 526 -110.64 17.97 133.41
C CYS A 526 -111.01 18.21 134.91
N GLN A 527 -112.01 17.51 135.48
CA GLN A 527 -112.52 17.64 136.88
C GLN A 527 -113.09 16.31 137.47
N TYR A 528 -113.05 16.10 138.82
CA TYR A 528 -113.32 14.79 139.52
C TYR A 528 -113.99 14.91 140.96
N GLU A 529 -114.99 14.09 141.36
CA GLU A 529 -115.75 14.14 142.68
C GLU A 529 -116.14 12.78 143.36
N LYS A 530 -116.35 12.66 144.71
CA LYS A 530 -116.33 11.40 145.54
C LYS A 530 -117.69 10.80 146.10
N LEU A 531 -117.75 9.48 146.43
CA LEU A 531 -118.95 8.64 146.82
C LEU A 531 -119.06 8.14 148.32
N ILE A 532 -120.25 7.66 148.78
CA ILE A 532 -120.62 7.19 150.17
C ILE A 532 -121.40 5.83 150.18
N CYS A 533 -121.34 5.01 151.27
CA CYS A 533 -121.97 3.66 151.45
C CYS A 533 -122.77 3.48 152.78
N ASP A 534 -123.90 2.75 152.77
CA ASP A 534 -124.79 2.38 153.93
C ASP A 534 -125.71 1.17 153.54
N ASP A 535 -125.95 0.19 154.42
CA ASP A 535 -126.86 -0.97 154.21
C ASP A 535 -128.16 -1.00 155.05
N PHE A 536 -128.36 -0.04 155.95
CA PHE A 536 -129.50 0.10 156.86
C PHE A 536 -129.72 -1.05 157.88
N ASN A 537 -128.76 -1.92 158.16
CA ASN A 537 -128.89 -3.00 159.15
C ASN A 537 -128.16 -2.67 160.49
N PRO A 538 -128.88 -2.42 161.59
CA PRO A 538 -128.27 -1.95 162.85
C PRO A 538 -127.56 -3.02 163.69
N CYS A 539 -127.58 -4.31 163.32
CA CYS A 539 -126.65 -5.30 163.88
C CYS A 539 -125.39 -5.50 162.96
N THR A 540 -125.16 -4.64 161.96
CA THR A 540 -123.93 -4.61 161.13
C THR A 540 -123.16 -3.27 161.18
N LYS A 541 -121.94 -3.28 160.64
CA LYS A 541 -121.01 -2.14 160.57
C LYS A 541 -120.47 -1.99 159.14
N ASP A 542 -120.53 -0.78 158.62
CA ASP A 542 -120.42 -0.51 157.18
C ASP A 542 -119.15 0.27 156.83
N ILE A 543 -118.40 -0.18 155.81
CA ILE A 543 -117.12 0.41 155.40
C ILE A 543 -116.96 0.38 153.88
N CYS A 544 -116.50 1.49 153.27
CA CYS A 544 -116.09 1.52 151.87
C CYS A 544 -114.60 1.16 151.72
N THR A 545 -114.28 0.27 150.78
CA THR A 545 -112.93 -0.23 150.51
C THR A 545 -112.59 -0.10 149.01
N PRO A 546 -111.33 -0.32 148.56
CA PRO A 546 -110.97 -0.32 147.14
C PRO A 546 -111.66 -1.39 146.26
N LYS A 547 -112.57 -2.19 146.83
CA LYS A 547 -113.45 -3.14 146.12
C LYS A 547 -114.93 -2.73 146.17
N GLY A 548 -115.25 -1.54 146.69
CA GLY A 548 -116.61 -1.08 147.01
C GLY A 548 -116.98 -1.26 148.48
N CYS A 549 -118.28 -1.10 148.77
CA CYS A 549 -118.89 -1.18 150.11
C CYS A 549 -118.85 -2.61 150.70
N GLN A 550 -118.68 -2.74 152.02
CA GLN A 550 -118.59 -4.00 152.79
C GLN A 550 -119.29 -3.84 154.16
N TYR A 551 -119.82 -4.94 154.73
CA TYR A 551 -120.70 -4.94 155.93
C TYR A 551 -120.39 -6.12 156.89
N GLU A 552 -120.22 -5.89 158.21
CA GLU A 552 -119.82 -6.91 159.22
C GLU A 552 -120.74 -6.96 160.47
N ALA A 553 -121.01 -8.14 161.07
CA ALA A 553 -122.02 -8.32 162.13
C ALA A 553 -121.52 -8.27 163.60
N ILE A 554 -122.39 -7.85 164.53
CA ILE A 554 -122.13 -7.64 165.97
C ILE A 554 -122.31 -8.92 166.82
N ASN A 555 -121.45 -9.11 167.83
CA ASN A 555 -121.48 -10.23 168.80
C ASN A 555 -121.97 -9.77 170.20
N CYS A 556 -122.70 -10.65 170.93
CA CYS A 556 -123.50 -10.28 172.11
C CYS A 556 -123.44 -11.26 173.30
N ASP A 557 -122.41 -12.08 173.41
CA ASP A 557 -122.17 -13.06 174.51
C ASP A 557 -121.62 -12.38 175.80
N ASP A 558 -122.30 -12.50 176.94
CA ASP A 558 -121.90 -11.95 178.26
C ASP A 558 -121.05 -12.90 179.13
N LYS A 559 -121.02 -14.21 178.78
CA LYS A 559 -120.29 -15.28 179.46
C LYS A 559 -120.78 -15.63 180.88
N ASP A 560 -122.04 -15.35 181.22
CA ASP A 560 -122.71 -15.98 182.36
C ASP A 560 -123.41 -17.27 181.90
N ASP A 561 -122.95 -18.43 182.38
CA ASP A 561 -123.54 -19.73 182.02
C ASP A 561 -125.01 -19.90 182.51
N CYS A 562 -125.56 -18.93 183.26
CA CYS A 562 -126.95 -18.91 183.73
C CYS A 562 -127.91 -18.07 182.85
N THR A 563 -127.41 -17.37 181.83
CA THR A 563 -128.20 -16.52 180.91
C THR A 563 -128.29 -17.09 179.49
N LYS A 564 -129.06 -16.43 178.62
CA LYS A 564 -129.16 -16.75 177.18
C LYS A 564 -129.22 -15.48 176.34
N ASP A 565 -128.34 -15.40 175.34
CA ASP A 565 -127.91 -14.12 174.78
C ASP A 565 -128.21 -13.92 173.29
N TYR A 566 -128.55 -12.68 172.87
CA TYR A 566 -128.76 -12.33 171.45
C TYR A 566 -128.75 -10.80 171.13
N CYS A 567 -128.42 -10.42 169.88
CA CYS A 567 -128.64 -9.05 169.34
C CYS A 567 -130.13 -8.83 169.06
N ASP A 568 -130.75 -7.84 169.70
CA ASP A 568 -132.12 -7.43 169.41
C ASP A 568 -132.18 -6.67 168.08
N LYS A 569 -132.81 -7.31 167.08
CA LYS A 569 -132.90 -6.83 165.69
C LYS A 569 -133.64 -5.50 165.50
N MET A 570 -134.33 -4.98 166.51
CA MET A 570 -134.95 -3.64 166.45
C MET A 570 -134.10 -2.55 167.10
N THR A 571 -133.04 -2.88 167.84
CA THR A 571 -132.26 -1.88 168.61
C THR A 571 -130.74 -1.98 168.44
N GLY A 572 -130.21 -3.07 167.88
CA GLY A 572 -128.76 -3.32 167.80
C GLY A 572 -128.10 -3.61 169.16
N LYS A 573 -128.88 -3.72 170.24
CA LYS A 573 -128.38 -3.98 171.60
C LYS A 573 -128.46 -5.46 171.97
N CYS A 574 -127.52 -5.90 172.79
CA CYS A 574 -127.49 -7.26 173.35
C CYS A 574 -128.54 -7.41 174.47
N LYS A 575 -129.13 -8.60 174.59
CA LYS A 575 -130.09 -9.03 175.61
C LYS A 575 -129.73 -10.40 176.17
N HIS A 576 -130.05 -10.62 177.45
CA HIS A 576 -129.59 -11.72 178.30
C HIS A 576 -130.74 -12.15 179.26
N ASP A 577 -131.23 -13.39 179.18
CA ASP A 577 -132.41 -13.90 179.95
C ASP A 577 -132.07 -15.13 180.85
N CYS A 578 -132.59 -15.19 182.09
CA CYS A 578 -132.20 -16.18 183.14
C CYS A 578 -133.04 -17.49 183.26
N LEU A 579 -132.52 -18.51 183.97
CA LEU A 579 -133.11 -19.86 184.16
C LEU A 579 -133.32 -20.28 185.66
N TYR A 580 -134.20 -21.26 185.97
CA TYR A 580 -134.66 -21.64 187.34
C TYR A 580 -135.06 -23.14 187.47
N ASP A 581 -134.77 -23.85 188.58
CA ASP A 581 -135.52 -25.08 189.00
C ASP A 581 -135.26 -25.56 190.47
N GLU A 582 -136.15 -26.41 191.03
CA GLU A 582 -136.13 -26.92 192.42
C GLU A 582 -135.67 -28.40 192.59
N LYS A 583 -134.58 -28.65 193.35
CA LYS A 583 -134.48 -29.62 194.47
C LYS A 583 -133.04 -29.82 195.02
N ASP A 584 -132.93 -29.82 196.35
CA ASP A 584 -131.78 -30.14 197.19
C ASP A 584 -130.45 -29.39 196.96
N GLY A 585 -130.31 -28.24 197.62
CA GLY A 585 -129.01 -27.75 198.10
C GLY A 585 -128.12 -27.01 197.09
N GLY A 586 -128.70 -26.49 196.00
CA GLY A 586 -127.98 -25.75 194.97
C GLY A 586 -127.23 -24.51 195.49
N LYS A 587 -125.94 -24.44 195.17
CA LYS A 587 -125.08 -23.25 195.35
C LYS A 587 -124.58 -22.82 193.96
N CYS A 588 -125.30 -21.98 193.23
CA CYS A 588 -125.28 -20.52 193.38
C CYS A 588 -125.21 -20.02 194.85
N GLY A 589 -124.00 -19.90 195.40
CA GLY A 589 -123.82 -19.34 196.75
C GLY A 589 -122.41 -19.36 197.32
N ASP A 590 -122.09 -18.27 198.03
CA ASP A 590 -121.06 -18.08 199.07
C ASP A 590 -119.55 -18.10 198.68
N SER A 591 -118.90 -16.92 198.61
CA SER A 591 -118.06 -16.40 199.73
C SER A 591 -117.01 -15.30 199.39
N ILE A 592 -117.15 -14.15 200.08
CA ILE A 592 -116.10 -13.41 200.83
C ILE A 592 -115.07 -12.47 200.11
N HIS A 593 -114.82 -11.33 200.78
CA HIS A 593 -113.94 -10.17 200.50
C HIS A 593 -114.38 -9.25 199.33
N ILE A 594 -115.12 -8.15 199.57
CA ILE A 594 -114.79 -6.90 200.31
C ILE A 594 -113.61 -6.14 199.68
N ASP A 595 -113.90 -5.12 198.85
CA ASP A 595 -113.75 -3.71 199.29
C ASP A 595 -114.46 -2.69 198.36
N THR A 596 -114.91 -1.57 198.94
CA THR A 596 -115.25 -0.23 198.34
C THR A 596 -115.86 -0.16 196.91
N HIS A 597 -117.09 0.31 196.64
CA HIS A 597 -118.03 1.17 197.37
C HIS A 597 -117.64 2.67 197.46
N VAL A 598 -118.01 3.47 196.42
CA VAL A 598 -118.39 4.91 196.42
C VAL A 598 -119.31 5.07 195.18
N CYS A 599 -120.61 5.40 195.21
CA CYS A 599 -121.36 6.55 195.75
C CYS A 599 -121.22 7.85 194.90
N PHE A 600 -122.29 8.66 194.91
CA PHE A 600 -122.64 9.75 193.96
C PHE A 600 -123.20 9.22 192.61
N ASP A 601 -124.50 9.33 192.31
CA ASP A 601 -125.57 10.15 192.91
C ASP A 601 -125.37 11.66 192.70
N ASN A 602 -125.78 12.12 191.52
CA ASN A 602 -126.50 13.37 191.22
C ASN A 602 -126.80 13.32 189.70
N ASN A 603 -128.07 13.27 189.31
CA ASN A 603 -128.98 14.42 189.17
C ASN A 603 -128.51 15.37 188.06
N ASP A 604 -129.37 15.53 187.06
CA ASP A 604 -130.09 16.81 186.87
C ASP A 604 -129.36 18.02 187.48
N ASP A 605 -128.72 18.81 186.63
CA ASP A 605 -129.44 19.89 185.95
C ASP A 605 -128.92 19.90 184.49
N ASP A 606 -129.75 19.87 183.44
CA ASP A 606 -130.86 20.80 183.12
C ASP A 606 -130.33 22.19 182.77
N ILE A 607 -131.14 23.02 182.09
CA ILE A 607 -130.89 24.44 181.80
C ILE A 607 -129.73 24.66 180.81
N ASP A 608 -129.86 25.39 179.70
CA ASP A 608 -130.97 26.05 178.98
C ASP A 608 -130.28 26.59 177.68
N PHE A 609 -130.92 27.06 176.61
CA PHE A 609 -132.23 27.66 176.42
C PHE A 609 -132.58 27.51 174.92
N ASP A 610 -133.87 27.58 174.59
CA ASP A 610 -134.43 28.00 173.30
C ASP A 610 -134.15 27.12 172.04
N ASP A 611 -135.10 26.88 171.13
CA ASP A 611 -136.46 27.43 171.01
C ASP A 611 -137.39 26.49 170.22
N ASN A 612 -138.57 26.19 170.80
CA ASN A 612 -139.81 25.62 170.24
C ASN A 612 -139.82 24.25 169.52
#